data_AF-A0A661HNM2-F1
#
_entry.id   AF-A0A661HNM2-F1
#
_cell.length_a   1.000
_cell.length_b   1.000
_cell.length_c   1.000
_cell.angle_alpha   90.00
_cell.angle_beta   90.00
_cell.angle_gamma   90.00
#
_symmetry.space_group_name_H-M   'P 1'
#
loop_
_entity.id
_entity.type
_entity.pdbx_description
1 polymer ?
#
loop_
_entity_poly.entity_id
_entity_poly.type
_entity_poly.pdbx_seq_one_letter_code
_entity_poly.pdbx_strand_id
1 'polypeptide(L)' 'LTGVLERHENAEKWVSNFIMNPEKMYKDPYVKSMINYFNLKMPNQHMSKEETKDIIEYLKWVDENANLF' A
#
# COMPACT_ATOMS: atom_id res chain seq x y z
N LEU A 1 -1.53 1.70 10.02
CA LEU A 1 -0.40 1.96 9.10
C LEU A 1 0.62 0.83 9.21
N THR A 2 0.96 0.42 10.43
CA THR A 2 1.99 -0.57 10.71
C THR A 2 1.72 -1.97 10.14
N GLY A 3 2.80 -2.70 9.85
CA GLY A 3 2.87 -4.08 9.37
C GLY A 3 2.43 -4.27 7.91
N VAL A 4 2.21 -3.21 7.14
CA VAL A 4 1.76 -3.36 5.73
C VAL A 4 2.83 -4.01 4.86
N LEU A 5 4.10 -3.78 5.19
CA LEU A 5 5.24 -4.39 4.53
C LEU A 5 5.51 -5.84 4.98
N GLU A 6 4.72 -6.37 5.93
CA GLU A 6 4.85 -7.74 6.45
C GLU A 6 3.70 -8.65 5.99
N ARG A 7 2.55 -8.08 5.61
CA ARG A 7 1.31 -8.83 5.30
C ARG A 7 1.23 -9.41 3.89
N HIS A 8 2.18 -9.09 3.01
CA HIS A 8 2.17 -9.50 1.60
C HIS A 8 3.48 -10.17 1.19
N GLU A 9 3.40 -11.18 0.32
CA GLU A 9 4.57 -11.70 -0.37
C GLU A 9 5.14 -10.61 -1.29
N ASN A 10 6.45 -10.32 -1.18
CA ASN A 10 7.10 -9.19 -1.85
C ASN A 10 6.42 -7.84 -1.59
N ALA A 11 6.11 -7.55 -0.33
CA ALA A 11 5.26 -6.43 0.07
C ALA A 11 5.70 -5.07 -0.49
N GLU A 12 7.00 -4.76 -0.55
CA GLU A 12 7.48 -3.50 -1.14
C GLU A 12 7.00 -3.32 -2.57
N LYS A 13 7.11 -4.37 -3.40
CA LYS A 13 6.67 -4.36 -4.79
C LYS A 13 5.15 -4.27 -4.88
N TRP A 14 4.44 -5.02 -4.03
CA TRP A 14 2.99 -5.01 -3.99
C TRP A 14 2.45 -3.61 -3.64
N VAL A 15 2.95 -3.01 -2.55
CA VAL A 15 2.54 -1.68 -2.09
C VAL A 15 2.93 -0.61 -3.10
N SER A 16 4.13 -0.68 -3.70
CA SER A 16 4.55 0.27 -4.74
C SER A 16 3.63 0.23 -5.97
N ASN A 17 3.26 -0.98 -6.42
CA ASN A 17 2.34 -1.14 -7.54
C ASN A 17 0.95 -0.59 -7.20
N PHE A 18 0.49 -0.79 -5.95
CA PHE A 18 -0.80 -0.29 -5.51
C PHE A 18 -0.83 1.24 -5.41
N ILE A 19 0.23 1.88 -4.91
CA ILE A 19 0.37 3.34 -4.88
C ILE A 19 0.36 3.93 -6.30
N MET A 20 1.15 3.37 -7.20
CA MET A 20 1.32 3.92 -8.55
C MET A 20 0.15 3.60 -9.50
N ASN A 21 -0.50 2.44 -9.32
CA ASN A 21 -1.52 1.94 -10.25
C ASN A 21 -2.65 1.19 -9.51
N PRO A 22 -3.36 1.83 -8.57
CA PRO A 22 -4.35 1.13 -7.72
C PRO A 22 -5.47 0.49 -8.54
N GLU A 23 -5.87 1.13 -9.64
CA GLU A 23 -6.95 0.66 -10.52
C GLU A 23 -6.71 -0.71 -11.15
N LYS A 24 -5.44 -1.04 -11.43
CA LYS A 24 -5.07 -2.35 -11.99
C LYS A 24 -5.30 -3.48 -10.98
N MET A 25 -5.38 -3.14 -9.70
CA MET A 25 -5.51 -4.12 -8.62
C MET A 25 -6.96 -4.30 -8.15
N TYR A 26 -7.92 -3.48 -8.55
CA TYR A 26 -9.32 -3.58 -8.08
C TYR A 26 -10.01 -4.90 -8.42
N LYS A 27 -9.53 -5.63 -9.43
CA LYS A 27 -10.07 -6.94 -9.83
C LYS A 27 -9.48 -8.10 -9.02
N ASP A 28 -8.37 -7.87 -8.32
CA ASP A 28 -7.79 -8.86 -7.40
C ASP A 28 -8.81 -9.19 -6.30
N PRO A 29 -9.06 -10.48 -5.98
CA PRO A 29 -10.07 -10.86 -4.98
C PRO A 29 -9.84 -10.28 -3.59
N TYR A 30 -8.57 -10.13 -3.17
CA TYR A 30 -8.21 -9.55 -1.88
C TYR A 30 -8.49 -8.04 -1.86
N VAL A 31 -8.07 -7.32 -2.90
CA VAL A 31 -8.34 -5.88 -2.99
C VAL A 31 -9.84 -5.60 -3.15
N LYS A 32 -10.55 -6.40 -3.93
CA LYS A 32 -12.00 -6.29 -4.12
C LYS A 32 -12.76 -6.50 -2.80
N SER A 33 -12.34 -7.44 -1.96
CA SER A 33 -12.98 -7.64 -0.66
C SER A 33 -12.75 -6.45 0.26
N MET A 34 -11.55 -5.85 0.26
CA MET A 34 -11.29 -4.60 0.98
C MET A 34 -12.14 -3.44 0.48
N ILE A 35 -12.24 -3.24 -0.84
CA ILE A 35 -13.09 -2.19 -1.42
C ILE A 35 -14.56 -2.38 -1.01
N ASN A 36 -15.06 -3.62 -1.03
CA ASN A 36 -16.44 -3.90 -0.62
C ASN A 36 -16.64 -3.65 0.88
N TYR A 37 -15.64 -3.99 1.71
CA TYR A 37 -15.71 -3.81 3.15
C TYR A 37 -15.70 -2.33 3.54
N PHE A 38 -14.79 -1.52 2.96
CA PHE A 38 -14.67 -0.09 3.25
C PHE A 38 -15.55 0.80 2.38
N ASN A 39 -16.20 0.24 1.36
CA ASN A 39 -16.96 0.95 0.32
C ASN A 39 -16.20 2.13 -0.31
N LEU A 40 -14.87 2.00 -0.46
CA LEU A 40 -13.97 3.05 -0.94
C LEU A 40 -12.89 2.45 -1.84
N LYS A 41 -12.48 3.21 -2.86
CA LYS A 41 -11.35 2.88 -3.74
C LYS A 41 -10.26 3.92 -3.55
N MET A 42 -9.00 3.50 -3.55
CA MET A 42 -7.85 4.39 -3.55
C MET A 42 -7.64 4.96 -4.96
N PRO A 43 -7.88 6.25 -5.22
CA PRO A 43 -7.66 6.83 -6.55
C PRO A 43 -6.17 6.85 -6.91
N ASN A 44 -5.85 6.89 -8.21
CA ASN A 44 -4.48 7.13 -8.63
C ASN A 44 -4.08 8.57 -8.26
N GLN A 45 -3.05 8.71 -7.41
CA GLN A 45 -2.54 10.01 -6.98
C GLN A 45 -1.44 10.56 -7.92
N HIS A 46 -1.12 9.83 -9.00
CA HIS A 46 -0.09 10.16 -9.98
C HIS A 46 1.32 10.31 -9.38
N MET A 47 1.61 9.52 -8.35
CA MET A 47 2.91 9.52 -7.69
C MET A 47 4.00 9.00 -8.63
N SER A 48 5.15 9.67 -8.60
CA SER A 48 6.37 9.22 -9.24
C SER A 48 6.96 7.99 -8.53
N LYS A 49 7.92 7.34 -9.18
CA LYS A 49 8.66 6.22 -8.57
C LYS A 49 9.46 6.65 -7.35
N GLU A 50 9.98 7.88 -7.36
CA GLU A 50 10.77 8.43 -6.27
C GLU A 50 9.89 8.71 -5.05
N GLU A 51 8.78 9.42 -5.23
CA GLU A 51 7.81 9.65 -4.15
C GLU A 51 7.24 8.35 -3.60
N THR A 52 6.99 7.36 -4.46
CA THR A 52 6.55 6.03 -4.03
C THR A 52 7.62 5.36 -3.16
N LYS A 53 8.90 5.44 -3.54
CA LYS A 53 10.00 4.89 -2.76
C LYS A 53 10.10 5.58 -1.39
N ASP A 54 9.96 6.90 -1.33
CA ASP A 54 10.01 7.64 -0.08
C ASP A 54 8.86 7.23 0.87
N ILE A 55 7.67 6.96 0.34
CA ILE A 55 6.56 6.40 1.13
C ILE A 55 6.91 5.02 1.69
N ILE A 56 7.51 4.13 0.88
CA ILE A 56 7.91 2.80 1.35
C ILE A 56 8.93 2.92 2.48
N GLU A 57 9.94 3.78 2.35
CA GLU A 57 10.94 3.99 3.40
C GLU A 57 10.32 4.59 4.67
N TYR A 58 9.36 5.51 4.53
CA TYR A 58 8.59 6.02 5.67
C TYR A 58 7.78 4.92 6.37
N LEU A 59 7.16 4.00 5.62
CA LEU A 59 6.42 2.87 6.21
C LEU A 59 7.34 1.93 6.99
N LYS A 60 8.55 1.65 6.50
CA LYS A 60 9.58 0.90 7.24
C LYS A 60 9.96 1.59 8.54
N TRP A 61 10.24 2.90 8.44
CA TRP A 61 10.58 3.70 9.62
C TRP A 61 9.45 3.69 10.66
N VAL A 62 8.19 3.80 10.24
CA VAL A 62 7.02 3.74 11.13
C VAL A 62 6.94 2.38 11.83
N ASP A 63 7.18 1.28 11.12
CA ASP A 63 7.17 -0.07 11.71
C ASP A 63 8.25 -0.24 12.78
N GLU A 64 9.42 0.37 12.59
CA GLU A 64 10.54 0.29 13.55
C GLU A 64 10.42 1.27 14.73
N ASN A 65 9.82 2.45 14.53
CA ASN A 65 9.99 3.59 15.45
C ASN A 65 8.70 4.12 16.07
N ALA A 66 7.54 3.86 15.47
CA ALA A 66 6.33 4.58 15.88
C ALA A 66 5.73 4.08 17.21
N ASN A 67 6.23 2.97 17.79
CA ASN A 67 5.71 2.35 19.02
C ASN A 67 4.16 2.38 19.07
N LEU A 68 3.53 2.03 17.94
CA LEU A 68 2.08 2.11 17.80
C LEU A 68 1.35 0.91 18.43
N PHE A 69 2.07 0.06 19.17
CA PHE A 69 1.57 -1.07 19.96
C PHE A 69 2.45 -1.30 21.19
#